data_AF-A0A6N0KLE0-F1
#
_entry.id   AF-A0A6N0KLE0-F1
#
_cell.length_a   1.000
_cell.length_b   1.000
_cell.length_c   1.000
_cell.angle_alpha   90.00
_cell.angle_beta   90.00
_cell.angle_gamma   90.00
#
_symmetry.space_group_name_H-M   'P 1'
#
loop_
_entity.id
_entity.type
_entity.pdbx_description
1 polymer ?
#
loop_
_entity_poly.entity_id
_entity_poly.type
_entity_poly.pdbx_seq_one_letter_code
_entity_poly.pdbx_strand_id
1 'polypeptide(L)'
;MNWNDLCGINTVAGKAIDIPTLVGPGVDHDRRGRTGMPNGATLTAMMNAADALRLTEAPRTRRGGVSDGISFHIAQYVPGGASLTITSQFVGQKAGSAVCYENTLFNDALVGRINAIVGNIIVRQSVAPCTRCRAGYRQLAQNGPHTIVVSSDDGYDGAPDNTIFLFAPTGLVFYRR
;
A
#
# COMPACT_ATOMS: atom_id res chain seq x y z
N MET A 1 17.08 2.25 -7.56
CA MET A 1 16.11 1.15 -7.69
C MET A 1 14.77 1.80 -7.98
N ASN A 2 14.19 1.48 -9.13
CA ASN A 2 12.90 2.00 -9.57
C ASN A 2 11.78 1.03 -9.21
N TRP A 3 10.52 1.42 -9.44
CA TRP A 3 9.38 0.57 -9.10
C TRP A 3 9.29 -0.74 -9.90
N ASN A 4 9.77 -0.74 -11.14
CA ASN A 4 9.83 -1.98 -11.92
C ASN A 4 10.82 -2.97 -11.30
N ASP A 5 11.96 -2.48 -10.78
CA ASP A 5 12.94 -3.29 -10.06
C ASP A 5 12.33 -3.88 -8.77
N LEU A 6 11.53 -3.07 -8.04
CA LEU A 6 10.86 -3.49 -6.81
C LEU A 6 9.81 -4.58 -7.07
N CYS A 7 9.07 -4.45 -8.17
CA CYS A 7 8.00 -5.37 -8.51
C CYS A 7 8.48 -6.70 -9.11
N GLY A 8 9.70 -6.75 -9.68
CA GLY A 8 10.30 -7.94 -10.30
C GLY A 8 9.46 -8.60 -11.43
N ILE A 9 10.05 -9.53 -12.17
CA ILE A 9 9.32 -10.31 -13.21
C ILE A 9 8.78 -11.64 -12.65
N ASN A 10 9.24 -12.10 -11.48
CA ASN A 10 8.87 -13.40 -10.88
C ASN A 10 8.85 -13.37 -9.34
N THR A 11 8.01 -12.54 -8.73
CA THR A 11 8.03 -12.40 -7.27
C THR A 11 7.21 -13.48 -6.57
N VAL A 12 7.88 -14.26 -5.73
CA VAL A 12 7.27 -15.19 -4.77
C VAL A 12 6.43 -14.38 -3.79
N ALA A 13 5.13 -14.67 -3.71
CA ALA A 13 4.22 -14.06 -2.76
C ALA A 13 4.82 -14.19 -1.35
N GLY A 14 4.96 -13.06 -0.64
CA GLY A 14 5.24 -13.11 0.79
C GLY A 14 4.17 -13.95 1.49
N LYS A 15 4.46 -14.46 2.69
CA LYS A 15 3.45 -15.18 3.47
C LYS A 15 2.34 -14.19 3.87
N ALA A 16 1.23 -14.25 3.14
CA ALA A 16 0.08 -13.41 3.38
C ALA A 16 -0.68 -13.92 4.61
N ILE A 17 -1.02 -13.02 5.52
CA ILE A 17 -1.69 -13.34 6.79
C ILE A 17 -2.87 -12.37 7.00
N ASP A 18 -3.96 -12.85 7.60
CA ASP A 18 -5.17 -12.03 7.81
C ASP A 18 -4.96 -10.95 8.90
N ILE A 19 -5.39 -9.71 8.65
CA ILE A 19 -5.24 -8.56 9.57
C ILE A 19 -5.81 -8.79 10.99
N PRO A 20 -6.97 -9.46 11.19
CA PRO A 20 -7.46 -9.74 12.54
C PRO A 20 -6.47 -10.54 13.39
N THR A 21 -5.59 -11.32 12.76
CA THR A 21 -4.51 -12.02 13.47
C THR A 21 -3.43 -11.07 13.99
N LEU A 22 -3.42 -9.79 13.59
CA LEU A 22 -2.50 -8.74 14.02
C LEU A 22 -3.12 -7.70 14.97
N VAL A 23 -4.38 -7.31 14.73
CA VAL A 23 -5.04 -6.19 15.41
C VAL A 23 -6.34 -6.59 16.11
N GLY A 24 -6.67 -7.88 16.15
CA GLY A 24 -7.90 -8.38 16.76
C GLY A 24 -7.91 -8.33 18.30
N PRO A 25 -9.09 -8.45 18.93
CA PRO A 25 -9.22 -8.52 20.38
C PRO A 25 -8.38 -9.65 21.00
N GLY A 26 -7.71 -9.38 22.12
CA GLY A 26 -6.89 -10.37 22.84
C GLY A 26 -5.49 -10.59 22.24
N VAL A 27 -5.12 -9.83 21.22
CA VAL A 27 -3.75 -9.79 20.72
C VAL A 27 -2.86 -8.98 21.67
N ASP A 28 -1.83 -9.63 22.23
CA ASP A 28 -0.71 -8.93 22.87
C ASP A 28 0.17 -8.29 21.79
N HIS A 29 0.17 -6.96 21.77
CA HIS A 29 0.92 -6.16 20.79
C HIS A 29 2.39 -5.96 21.15
N ASP A 30 2.78 -6.24 22.40
CA ASP A 30 4.14 -6.06 22.91
C ASP A 30 4.98 -7.35 22.78
N ARG A 31 4.33 -8.51 22.70
CA ARG A 31 4.98 -9.83 22.52
C ARG A 31 5.26 -10.25 21.08
N ARG A 32 4.91 -9.44 20.08
CA ARG A 32 5.04 -9.88 18.67
C ARG A 32 6.47 -9.78 18.20
N GLY A 33 6.99 -10.94 17.78
CA GLY A 33 8.33 -11.12 17.23
C GLY A 33 8.68 -10.11 16.15
N ARG A 34 10.00 -9.94 15.97
CA ARG A 34 10.79 -8.98 15.17
C ARG A 34 10.27 -8.58 13.77
N THR A 35 9.00 -8.19 13.61
CA THR A 35 8.44 -7.73 12.31
C THR A 35 8.82 -6.28 11.99
N GLY A 36 9.31 -5.52 12.98
CA GLY A 36 9.64 -4.10 12.85
C GLY A 36 8.41 -3.19 12.74
N MET A 37 7.19 -3.72 12.93
CA MET A 37 5.95 -2.94 12.83
C MET A 37 5.66 -2.15 14.12
N PRO A 38 4.93 -1.01 14.01
CA PRO A 38 4.37 -0.30 15.16
C PRO A 38 3.44 -1.18 16.00
N ASN A 39 3.17 -0.75 17.24
CA ASN A 39 2.18 -1.40 18.10
C ASN A 39 0.76 -1.34 17.50
N GLY A 40 -0.15 -2.18 18.01
CA GLY A 40 -1.51 -2.32 17.47
C GLY A 40 -2.34 -1.04 17.45
N ALA A 41 -2.20 -0.18 18.46
CA ALA A 41 -2.88 1.10 18.52
C ALA A 41 -2.41 2.03 17.38
N THR A 42 -1.10 2.10 17.15
CA THR A 42 -0.51 2.89 16.07
C THR A 42 -0.89 2.33 14.70
N LEU A 43 -0.86 1.00 14.53
CA LEU A 43 -1.31 0.36 13.29
C LEU A 43 -2.78 0.66 12.99
N THR A 44 -3.64 0.63 14.01
CA THR A 44 -5.06 0.97 13.86
C THR A 44 -5.23 2.43 13.45
N ALA A 45 -4.50 3.35 14.07
CA ALA A 45 -4.51 4.76 13.68
C ALA A 45 -3.99 4.97 12.24
N MET A 46 -2.96 4.24 11.82
CA MET A 46 -2.44 4.28 10.45
C MET A 46 -3.47 3.78 9.43
N MET A 47 -4.19 2.70 9.73
CA MET A 47 -5.26 2.18 8.89
C MET A 47 -6.39 3.20 8.70
N ASN A 48 -6.88 3.77 9.81
CA ASN A 48 -7.90 4.81 9.75
C ASN A 48 -7.41 6.07 9.01
N ALA A 49 -6.14 6.44 9.17
CA ALA A 49 -5.55 7.58 8.48
C ALA A 49 -5.43 7.33 6.97
N ALA A 50 -5.05 6.11 6.55
CA ALA A 50 -5.03 5.71 5.14
C ALA A 50 -6.45 5.81 4.54
N ASP A 51 -7.46 5.29 5.23
CA ASP A 51 -8.88 5.38 4.82
C ASP A 51 -9.40 6.82 4.76
N ALA A 52 -8.80 7.76 5.50
CA ALA A 52 -9.20 9.16 5.49
C ALA A 52 -8.52 9.98 4.38
N LEU A 53 -7.50 9.44 3.70
CA LEU A 53 -6.85 10.14 2.59
C LEU A 53 -7.87 10.39 1.46
N ARG A 54 -7.81 11.59 0.90
CA ARG A 54 -8.70 11.99 -0.20
C ARG A 54 -8.10 11.59 -1.53
N LEU A 55 -8.84 10.83 -2.34
CA LEU A 55 -8.45 10.53 -3.71
C LEU A 55 -8.90 11.65 -4.64
N THR A 56 -8.08 11.93 -5.66
CA THR A 56 -8.56 12.68 -6.82
C THR A 56 -9.70 11.89 -7.46
N GLU A 57 -10.80 12.54 -7.83
CA GLU A 57 -11.94 11.86 -8.43
C GLU A 57 -11.54 11.23 -9.78
N ALA A 58 -11.82 9.94 -9.91
CA ALA A 58 -11.67 9.18 -11.14
C ALA A 58 -13.04 9.05 -11.82
N PRO A 59 -13.12 9.15 -13.17
CA PRO A 59 -14.30 8.69 -13.89
C PRO A 59 -14.56 7.22 -13.57
N ARG A 60 -15.78 6.88 -13.11
CA ARG A 60 -16.16 5.51 -12.72
C ARG A 60 -16.46 4.60 -13.91
N THR A 61 -15.87 4.86 -15.07
CA THR A 61 -16.07 4.00 -16.24
C THR A 61 -15.24 2.73 -16.05
N ARG A 62 -15.93 1.59 -16.10
CA ARG A 62 -15.33 0.25 -16.02
C ARG A 62 -15.40 -0.37 -17.41
N ARG A 63 -14.25 -0.72 -18.01
CA ARG A 63 -14.21 -1.46 -19.27
C ARG A 63 -13.86 -2.93 -18.99
N GLY A 64 -14.78 -3.83 -19.32
CA GLY A 64 -14.58 -5.28 -19.08
C GLY A 64 -14.42 -5.65 -17.61
N GLY A 65 -15.03 -4.89 -16.69
CA GLY A 65 -14.93 -5.11 -15.24
C GLY A 65 -13.68 -4.53 -14.58
N VAL A 66 -12.80 -3.86 -15.32
CA VAL A 66 -11.59 -3.19 -14.78
C VAL A 66 -11.76 -1.68 -14.86
N SER A 67 -11.33 -0.96 -13.81
CA SER A 67 -11.36 0.50 -13.77
C SER A 67 -10.50 1.12 -14.89
N ASP A 68 -11.04 2.10 -15.62
CA ASP A 68 -10.34 2.83 -16.71
C ASP A 68 -9.18 3.72 -16.21
N GLY A 69 -8.90 3.69 -14.91
CA GLY A 69 -7.79 4.36 -14.25
C GLY A 69 -7.73 3.97 -12.77
N ILE A 70 -6.81 4.57 -12.04
CA ILE A 70 -6.71 4.43 -10.59
C ILE A 70 -6.32 5.78 -10.00
N SER A 71 -6.88 6.11 -8.83
CA SER A 71 -6.44 7.26 -8.05
C SER A 71 -5.56 6.80 -6.92
N PHE A 72 -4.54 7.60 -6.61
CA PHE A 72 -3.62 7.39 -5.50
C PHE A 72 -3.54 8.64 -4.63
N HIS A 73 -3.32 8.41 -3.34
CA HIS A 73 -2.84 9.41 -2.41
C HIS A 73 -1.81 8.73 -1.51
N ILE A 74 -0.55 9.17 -1.58
CA ILE A 74 0.52 8.67 -0.72
C ILE A 74 0.87 9.76 0.29
N ALA A 75 1.08 9.38 1.54
CA ALA A 75 1.49 10.31 2.58
C ALA A 75 2.38 9.62 3.62
N GLN A 76 3.25 10.41 4.25
CA GLN A 76 3.91 9.99 5.48
C GLN A 76 2.89 10.03 6.62
N TYR A 77 2.88 8.97 7.42
CA TYR A 77 2.15 8.96 8.68
C TYR A 77 2.96 9.69 9.76
N VAL A 78 2.36 10.73 10.33
CA VAL A 78 2.92 11.50 11.45
C VAL A 78 1.97 11.35 12.65
N PRO A 79 2.37 10.62 13.71
CA PRO A 79 1.52 10.47 14.89
C PRO A 79 1.15 11.84 15.49
N GLY A 80 -0.15 12.11 15.66
CA GLY A 80 -0.64 13.34 16.31
C GLY A 80 -0.34 14.65 15.55
N GLY A 81 0.07 14.57 14.28
CA GLY A 81 0.41 15.72 13.45
C GLY A 81 -0.23 15.64 12.05
N ALA A 82 0.01 16.66 11.23
CA ALA A 82 -0.41 16.65 9.84
C ALA A 82 0.49 15.71 9.03
N SER A 83 -0.12 14.78 8.29
CA SER A 83 0.60 13.93 7.34
C SER A 83 1.29 14.76 6.27
N LEU A 84 2.56 14.48 6.01
CA LEU A 84 3.24 15.01 4.83
C LEU A 84 2.69 14.28 3.60
N THR A 85 1.89 14.97 2.79
CA THR A 85 1.36 14.40 1.54
C THR A 85 2.44 14.34 0.48
N ILE A 86 2.56 13.18 -0.14
CA ILE A 86 3.44 12.91 -1.27
C ILE A 86 2.54 12.51 -2.43
N THR A 87 2.05 13.51 -3.16
CA THR A 87 1.28 13.34 -4.40
C THR A 87 -0.08 12.65 -4.19
N SER A 88 -1.17 13.40 -4.44
CA SER A 88 -2.47 12.81 -4.78
C SER A 88 -2.66 12.97 -6.28
N GLN A 89 -2.99 11.88 -6.98
CA GLN A 89 -3.08 11.89 -8.43
C GLN A 89 -4.01 10.80 -8.94
N PHE A 90 -4.75 11.11 -10.00
CA PHE A 90 -5.43 10.14 -10.84
C PHE A 90 -4.52 9.74 -12.01
N VAL A 91 -4.33 8.44 -12.21
CA VAL A 91 -3.67 7.87 -13.38
C VAL A 91 -4.75 7.24 -14.26
N GLY A 92 -5.03 7.90 -15.40
CA GLY A 92 -6.04 7.49 -16.36
C GLY A 92 -5.59 6.37 -17.31
N GLN A 93 -6.28 6.27 -18.46
CA GLN A 93 -6.29 5.13 -19.39
C GLN A 93 -4.99 4.32 -19.49
N LYS A 94 -5.15 3.01 -19.34
CA LYS A 94 -4.12 1.99 -19.58
C LYS A 94 -3.92 1.73 -21.07
N ALA A 95 -2.70 1.94 -21.57
CA ALA A 95 -2.27 1.42 -22.87
C ALA A 95 -1.41 0.17 -22.66
N GLY A 96 -1.81 -0.96 -23.25
CA GLY A 96 -1.05 -2.21 -23.23
C GLY A 96 -1.30 -3.11 -22.01
N SER A 97 -0.88 -4.38 -22.13
CA SER A 97 -1.20 -5.47 -21.21
C SER A 97 -0.28 -5.55 -19.96
N ALA A 98 0.87 -4.87 -19.96
CA ALA A 98 1.96 -5.18 -19.02
C ALA A 98 2.27 -4.10 -17.96
N VAL A 99 1.59 -2.95 -17.98
CA VAL A 99 1.91 -1.82 -17.08
C VAL A 99 0.83 -1.70 -16.01
N CYS A 100 1.20 -1.95 -14.75
CA CYS A 100 0.38 -1.56 -13.60
C CYS A 100 0.42 -0.04 -13.48
N TYR A 101 -0.68 0.60 -13.08
CA TYR A 101 -0.72 2.05 -12.95
C TYR A 101 0.30 2.57 -11.91
N GLU A 102 0.64 1.75 -10.93
CA GLU A 102 1.73 2.01 -9.99
C GLU A 102 3.07 2.24 -10.70
N ASN A 103 3.33 1.62 -11.86
CA ASN A 103 4.54 1.86 -12.63
C ASN A 103 4.60 3.29 -13.20
N THR A 104 3.44 3.91 -13.47
CA THR A 104 3.36 5.29 -13.93
C THR A 104 3.55 6.27 -12.78
N LEU A 105 2.99 5.96 -11.61
CA LEU A 105 3.07 6.82 -10.42
C LEU A 105 4.44 6.73 -9.72
N PHE A 106 4.88 5.52 -9.38
CA PHE A 106 6.11 5.24 -8.64
C PHE A 106 7.35 5.31 -9.54
N ASN A 107 7.58 6.47 -10.15
CA ASN A 107 8.84 6.74 -10.83
C ASN A 107 10.02 6.86 -9.84
N ASP A 108 11.24 6.90 -10.38
CA ASP A 108 12.49 6.94 -9.60
C ASP A 108 12.53 8.10 -8.60
N ALA A 109 12.00 9.27 -8.98
CA ALA A 109 11.96 10.43 -8.12
C ALA A 109 11.02 10.22 -6.92
N LEU A 110 9.83 9.66 -7.15
CA LEU A 110 8.89 9.36 -6.07
C LEU A 110 9.42 8.26 -5.15
N VAL A 111 9.95 7.18 -5.71
CA VAL A 111 10.56 6.08 -4.93
C VAL A 111 11.73 6.61 -4.10
N GLY A 112 12.59 7.46 -4.67
CA GLY A 112 13.68 8.11 -3.94
C GLY A 112 13.18 8.98 -2.79
N ARG A 113 12.11 9.75 -3.00
CA ARG A 113 11.46 10.54 -1.93
C ARG A 113 10.90 9.65 -0.83
N ILE A 114 10.25 8.54 -1.17
CA ILE A 114 9.70 7.61 -0.18
C ILE A 114 10.82 7.01 0.67
N ASN A 115 11.89 6.51 0.04
CA ASN A 115 13.03 5.92 0.74
C ASN A 115 13.79 6.91 1.64
N ALA A 116 13.67 8.21 1.38
CA ALA A 116 14.30 9.26 2.20
C ALA A 116 13.48 9.65 3.45
N ILE A 117 12.23 9.18 3.55
CA ILE A 117 11.37 9.49 4.71
C ILE A 117 11.89 8.73 5.92
N VAL A 118 11.87 9.36 7.09
CA VAL A 118 12.05 8.65 8.36
C VAL A 118 10.66 8.50 8.98
N GLY A 119 10.06 7.31 8.87
CA GLY A 119 8.73 7.03 9.42
C GLY A 119 7.93 5.97 8.67
N ASN A 120 6.63 5.95 8.90
CA ASN A 120 5.71 5.01 8.24
C ASN A 120 4.96 5.70 7.11
N ILE A 121 4.48 4.92 6.15
CA ILE A 121 3.78 5.42 4.96
C ILE A 121 2.34 4.92 4.99
N ILE A 122 1.42 5.80 4.63
CA ILE A 122 0.02 5.48 4.39
C ILE A 122 -0.30 5.81 2.94
N VAL A 123 -1.05 4.93 2.30
CA VAL A 123 -1.48 5.06 0.91
C VAL A 123 -2.95 4.76 0.87
N ARG A 124 -3.70 5.57 0.12
CA ARG A 124 -5.01 5.18 -0.37
C ARG A 124 -4.95 5.05 -1.87
N GLN A 125 -5.58 4.02 -2.40
CA GLN A 125 -5.72 3.83 -3.83
C GLN A 125 -7.12 3.33 -4.18
N SER A 126 -7.66 3.71 -5.33
CA SER A 126 -9.05 3.34 -5.65
C SER A 126 -9.21 1.85 -5.99
N VAL A 127 -8.14 1.13 -6.32
CA VAL A 127 -8.16 -0.29 -6.67
C VAL A 127 -7.06 -1.02 -5.92
N ALA A 128 -7.30 -2.24 -5.43
CA ALA A 128 -6.32 -3.05 -4.74
C ALA A 128 -5.08 -3.32 -5.61
N PRO A 129 -3.86 -3.38 -5.03
CA PRO A 129 -2.66 -3.64 -5.78
C PRO A 129 -2.63 -5.11 -6.20
N CYS A 130 -2.28 -5.39 -7.45
CA CYS A 130 -2.10 -6.77 -7.90
C CYS A 130 -0.93 -7.46 -7.19
N THR A 131 -0.79 -8.76 -7.37
CA THR A 131 0.30 -9.60 -6.83
C THR A 131 1.67 -9.01 -7.11
N ARG A 132 1.90 -8.50 -8.32
CA ARG A 132 3.15 -7.83 -8.70
C ARG A 132 3.37 -6.52 -7.91
N CYS A 133 2.36 -5.66 -7.82
CA CYS A 133 2.47 -4.40 -7.08
C CYS A 133 2.57 -4.60 -5.56
N ARG A 134 1.92 -5.64 -5.02
CA ARG A 134 2.10 -6.09 -3.63
C ARG A 134 3.56 -6.47 -3.35
N ALA A 135 4.24 -7.10 -4.30
CA ALA A 135 5.67 -7.38 -4.17
C ALA A 135 6.52 -6.09 -4.20
N GLY A 136 6.16 -5.13 -5.04
CA GLY A 136 6.78 -3.79 -5.06
C GLY A 136 6.68 -3.06 -3.73
N TYR A 137 5.47 -2.98 -3.15
CA TYR A 137 5.25 -2.39 -1.83
C TYR A 137 6.01 -3.13 -0.71
N ARG A 138 6.05 -4.47 -0.76
CA ARG A 138 6.85 -5.29 0.17
C ARG A 138 8.33 -4.92 0.10
N GLN A 139 8.91 -4.88 -1.09
CA GLN A 139 10.32 -4.55 -1.27
C GLN A 139 10.61 -3.10 -0.85
N LEU A 140 9.68 -2.17 -1.12
CA LEU A 140 9.78 -0.79 -0.67
C LEU A 140 9.81 -0.67 0.86
N ALA A 141 8.92 -1.40 1.55
CA ALA A 141 8.89 -1.47 3.01
C ALA A 141 10.21 -2.02 3.59
N GLN A 142 10.80 -3.03 2.95
CA GLN A 142 12.07 -3.62 3.38
C GLN A 142 13.28 -2.70 3.16
N ASN A 143 13.32 -1.99 2.03
CA ASN A 143 14.45 -1.13 1.66
C ASN A 143 14.51 0.16 2.50
N GLY A 144 13.34 0.73 2.83
CA GLY A 144 13.21 1.95 3.63
C GLY A 144 13.04 1.72 5.14
N PRO A 145 13.24 0.49 5.63
CA PRO A 145 12.59 -0.05 6.84
C PRO A 145 11.28 0.62 7.31
N HIS A 146 10.32 0.85 6.41
CA HIS A 146 9.03 1.47 6.74
C HIS A 146 7.93 0.42 6.96
N THR A 147 6.96 0.69 7.83
CA THR A 147 5.65 0.05 7.69
C THR A 147 4.83 0.85 6.68
N ILE A 148 4.27 0.16 5.69
CA ILE A 148 3.41 0.77 4.66
C ILE A 148 2.00 0.21 4.82
N VAL A 149 1.01 1.09 4.94
CA VAL A 149 -0.41 0.73 4.90
C VAL A 149 -1.00 1.18 3.58
N VAL A 150 -1.66 0.28 2.88
CA VAL A 150 -2.38 0.59 1.65
C VAL A 150 -3.86 0.28 1.86
N SER A 151 -4.70 1.30 1.86
CA SER A 151 -6.15 1.16 1.80
C SER A 151 -6.61 1.17 0.35
N SER A 152 -7.51 0.25 0.00
CA SER A 152 -8.10 0.15 -1.33
C SER A 152 -9.62 0.08 -1.32
N ASP A 153 -10.26 0.86 -2.19
CA ASP A 153 -11.72 0.89 -2.29
C ASP A 153 -12.27 -0.33 -3.07
N ASP A 154 -11.80 -0.55 -4.31
CA ASP A 154 -12.21 -1.69 -5.16
C ASP A 154 -11.22 -2.87 -5.06
N GLY A 155 -11.74 -4.09 -5.09
CA GLY A 155 -10.97 -5.33 -5.11
C GLY A 155 -10.30 -5.62 -6.47
N TYR A 156 -9.19 -6.35 -6.45
CA TYR A 156 -8.46 -6.76 -7.65
C TYR A 156 -7.51 -7.92 -7.34
N ASP A 157 -7.28 -8.78 -8.34
CA ASP A 157 -6.28 -9.87 -8.29
C ASP A 157 -6.39 -10.75 -7.02
N GLY A 158 -7.63 -11.15 -6.72
CA GLY A 158 -8.00 -12.00 -5.58
C GLY A 158 -8.20 -11.27 -4.25
N ALA A 159 -7.98 -9.96 -4.18
CA ALA A 159 -8.34 -9.15 -3.02
C ALA A 159 -9.80 -8.67 -3.10
N PRO A 160 -10.54 -8.67 -1.98
CA PRO A 160 -11.92 -8.15 -1.94
C PRO A 160 -11.95 -6.62 -1.97
N ASP A 161 -13.16 -6.06 -2.10
CA ASP A 161 -13.39 -4.61 -1.95
C ASP A 161 -13.08 -4.14 -0.52
N ASN A 162 -12.73 -2.87 -0.36
CA ASN A 162 -12.41 -2.24 0.94
C ASN A 162 -11.28 -2.97 1.69
N THR A 163 -10.28 -3.45 0.94
CA THR A 163 -9.13 -4.17 1.51
C THR A 163 -8.08 -3.20 2.03
N ILE A 164 -7.55 -3.51 3.20
CA ILE A 164 -6.33 -2.90 3.73
C ILE A 164 -5.19 -3.91 3.58
N PHE A 165 -4.03 -3.44 3.12
CA PHE A 165 -2.77 -4.16 3.12
C PHE A 165 -1.77 -3.49 4.07
N LEU A 166 -1.02 -4.30 4.82
CA LEU A 166 0.08 -3.87 5.67
C LEU A 166 1.35 -4.56 5.18
N PHE A 167 2.36 -3.78 4.85
CA PHE A 167 3.68 -4.25 4.45
C PHE A 167 4.67 -3.94 5.57
N ALA A 168 5.25 -4.98 6.16
CA ALA A 168 6.20 -4.86 7.25
C ALA A 168 7.65 -4.70 6.74
N PRO A 169 8.53 -4.05 7.51
CA PRO A 169 9.98 -3.99 7.21
C PRO A 169 10.66 -5.36 7.03
N THR A 170 10.10 -6.44 7.58
CA THR A 170 10.61 -7.81 7.36
C THR A 170 10.19 -8.43 6.04
N GLY A 171 9.28 -7.80 5.30
CA GLY A 171 8.72 -8.33 4.06
C GLY A 171 7.48 -9.21 4.24
N LEU A 172 6.90 -9.26 5.43
CA LEU A 172 5.57 -9.86 5.62
C LEU A 172 4.48 -8.93 5.08
N VAL A 173 3.44 -9.53 4.51
CA VAL A 173 2.26 -8.82 4.02
C VAL A 173 1.05 -9.31 4.78
N PHE A 174 0.26 -8.38 5.29
CA PHE A 174 -0.99 -8.68 5.97
C PHE A 174 -2.13 -7.99 5.24
N TYR A 175 -3.30 -8.61 5.18
CA TYR A 175 -4.44 -8.00 4.49
C TYR A 175 -5.78 -8.39 5.10
N ARG A 176 -6.81 -7.62 4.78
CA ARG A 176 -8.19 -7.96 5.11
C ARG A 176 -8.75 -8.92 4.06
N ARG A 177 -9.22 -10.08 4.49
CA ARG A 177 -10.10 -10.95 3.68
C ARG A 177 -11.55 -10.52 3.82
#